data_AF-A0A411K954-F1
#
_entry.id   AF-A0A411K954-F1
#
_cell.length_a   1.000
_cell.length_b   1.000
_cell.length_c   1.000
_cell.angle_alpha   90.00
_cell.angle_beta   90.00
_cell.angle_gamma   90.00
#
_symmetry.space_group_name_H-M   'P 1'
#
loop_
_entity.id
_entity.type
_entity.pdbx_description
1 polymer ?
#
loop_
_entity_poly.entity_id
_entity_poly.type
_entity_poly.pdbx_seq_one_letter_code
_entity_poly.pdbx_strand_id
1 'polypeptide(L)'
;FHIGFIAKIKKVCECVCMHCGKLLVDDANPLMAQAIRIRDPKKRFNAVWNVCKSKMVCEADVMNDEGQIVSGRGGCGHTQPTVRRDGLKLWGTWKQNKQFEENEQPERRLLTPSEILSVFRHISEEDCLKLGFNEDYARPEWMLITVLPVPPPPVRPSIAFNDTARGEDDLTFKLADIIKANINVQRLEMDGSPQHVIS
;
A
#
# COMPACT_ATOMS: atom_id res chain seq x y z
N PHE A 1 -3.33 -7.92 -2.98
CA PHE A 1 -2.22 -7.16 -3.62
C PHE A 1 -1.98 -7.68 -5.03
N HIS A 2 -1.53 -6.83 -5.96
CA HIS A 2 -0.94 -7.32 -7.21
C HIS A 2 0.52 -7.75 -6.97
N ILE A 3 0.87 -9.00 -7.31
CA ILE A 3 2.18 -9.58 -6.97
C ILE A 3 3.37 -8.77 -7.52
N GLY A 4 3.26 -8.26 -8.73
CA GLY A 4 4.29 -7.42 -9.38
C GLY A 4 4.51 -6.07 -8.69
N PHE A 5 3.59 -5.62 -7.83
CA PHE A 5 3.66 -4.30 -7.19
C PHE A 5 3.93 -4.37 -5.69
N ILE A 6 4.00 -5.55 -5.05
CA ILE A 6 4.20 -5.65 -3.59
C ILE A 6 5.42 -4.86 -3.12
N ALA A 7 6.54 -4.91 -3.86
CA ALA A 7 7.74 -4.14 -3.54
C ALA A 7 7.52 -2.62 -3.64
N LYS A 8 6.72 -2.17 -4.61
CA LYS A 8 6.39 -0.75 -4.81
C LYS A 8 5.40 -0.26 -3.76
N ILE A 9 4.35 -1.04 -3.48
CA ILE A 9 3.38 -0.79 -2.40
C ILE A 9 4.11 -0.60 -1.07
N LYS A 10 5.02 -1.54 -0.74
CA LYS A 10 5.84 -1.46 0.47
C LYS A 10 6.62 -0.14 0.56
N LYS A 11 7.25 0.28 -0.54
CA LYS A 11 7.97 1.56 -0.60
C LYS A 11 7.04 2.77 -0.46
N VAL A 12 5.84 2.73 -1.06
CA VAL A 12 4.85 3.82 -0.90
C VAL A 12 4.42 3.93 0.56
N CYS A 13 4.15 2.81 1.25
CA CYS A 13 3.87 2.81 2.69
C CYS A 13 5.01 3.42 3.53
N GLU A 14 6.25 3.37 3.07
CA GLU A 14 7.41 4.01 3.72
C GLU A 14 7.59 5.49 3.30
N CYS A 15 6.80 5.99 2.34
CA CYS A 15 6.83 7.38 1.90
C CYS A 15 5.70 8.22 2.47
N VAL A 16 4.54 7.60 2.72
CA VAL A 16 3.33 8.29 3.19
C VAL A 16 2.98 7.89 4.61
N CYS A 17 2.24 8.76 5.29
CA CYS A 17 1.70 8.45 6.60
C CYS A 17 0.65 7.35 6.48
N MET A 18 0.84 6.24 7.20
CA MET A 18 -0.08 5.10 7.25
C MET A 18 -1.42 5.38 7.97
N HIS A 19 -1.69 6.65 8.27
CA HIS A 19 -2.92 7.12 8.91
C HIS A 19 -3.64 8.16 8.04
N CYS A 20 -3.00 9.29 7.75
CA CYS A 20 -3.61 10.37 6.95
C CYS A 20 -3.28 10.35 5.45
N GLY A 21 -2.41 9.47 4.96
CA GLY A 21 -2.05 9.38 3.53
C GLY A 21 -1.11 10.46 3.02
N LYS A 22 -0.70 11.42 3.85
CA LYS A 22 0.19 12.51 3.48
C LYS A 22 1.65 12.09 3.35
N LEU A 23 2.40 12.69 2.42
CA LEU A 23 3.84 12.47 2.28
C LEU A 23 4.63 12.80 3.56
N LEU A 24 5.59 11.93 3.90
CA LEU A 24 6.35 12.01 5.15
C LEU A 24 7.45 13.07 5.16
N VAL A 25 7.78 13.67 4.01
CA VAL A 25 8.72 14.79 3.88
C VAL A 25 8.13 15.78 2.88
N ASP A 26 8.24 17.06 3.17
CA ASP A 26 7.78 18.16 2.32
C ASP A 26 8.93 18.77 1.51
N ASP A 27 8.58 19.67 0.61
CA ASP A 27 9.49 20.36 -0.28
C ASP A 27 10.38 21.37 0.46
N ALA A 28 10.11 21.66 1.74
CA ALA A 28 10.97 22.48 2.59
C ALA A 28 12.32 21.78 2.86
N ASN A 29 12.37 20.45 2.82
CA ASN A 29 13.61 19.71 2.90
C ASN A 29 14.40 19.82 1.57
N PRO A 30 15.65 20.33 1.56
CA PRO A 30 16.41 20.51 0.33
C PRO A 30 16.62 19.22 -0.48
N LEU A 31 16.77 18.07 0.19
CA LEU A 31 16.91 16.77 -0.47
C LEU A 31 15.61 16.34 -1.14
N MET A 32 14.48 16.65 -0.52
CA MET A 32 13.16 16.36 -1.08
C MET A 32 12.86 17.26 -2.28
N ALA A 33 13.14 18.56 -2.18
CA ALA A 33 13.02 19.50 -3.30
C ALA A 33 13.87 19.07 -4.51
N GLN A 34 15.09 18.58 -4.28
CA GLN A 34 15.94 18.02 -5.33
C GLN A 34 15.36 16.73 -5.92
N ALA A 35 14.84 15.83 -5.06
CA ALA A 35 14.24 14.57 -5.49
C ALA A 35 13.00 14.79 -6.39
N ILE A 36 12.11 15.70 -6.01
CA ILE A 36 10.85 15.99 -6.74
C ILE A 36 11.14 16.56 -8.13
N ARG A 37 12.22 17.33 -8.30
CA ARG A 37 12.62 17.91 -9.60
C ARG A 37 13.14 16.89 -10.62
N ILE A 38 13.39 15.65 -10.21
CA ILE A 38 13.85 14.60 -11.13
C ILE A 38 12.74 14.32 -12.17
N ARG A 39 13.09 14.46 -13.46
CA ARG A 39 12.14 14.29 -14.58
C ARG A 39 11.67 12.84 -14.74
N ASP A 40 12.59 11.89 -14.61
CA ASP A 40 12.28 10.45 -14.72
C ASP A 40 11.46 9.99 -13.50
N PRO A 41 10.20 9.55 -13.67
CA PRO A 41 9.33 9.21 -12.54
C PRO A 41 9.84 8.05 -11.69
N LYS A 42 10.55 7.09 -12.30
CA LYS A 42 11.09 5.92 -11.60
C LYS A 42 12.30 6.30 -10.75
N LYS A 43 13.17 7.18 -11.25
CA LYS A 43 14.29 7.74 -10.48
C LYS A 43 13.77 8.67 -9.38
N ARG A 44 12.78 9.52 -9.70
CA ARG A 44 12.10 10.39 -8.73
C ARG A 44 11.53 9.60 -7.56
N PHE A 45 10.74 8.56 -7.82
CA PHE A 45 10.17 7.71 -6.78
C PHE A 45 11.23 7.13 -5.83
N ASN A 46 12.34 6.62 -6.37
CA ASN A 46 13.41 6.07 -5.55
C ASN A 46 14.14 7.14 -4.73
N ALA A 47 14.33 8.34 -5.28
CA ALA A 47 14.94 9.46 -4.57
C ALA A 47 14.03 9.93 -3.42
N VAL A 48 12.74 10.13 -3.68
CA VAL A 48 11.73 10.49 -2.67
C VAL A 48 11.67 9.43 -1.58
N TRP A 49 11.61 8.15 -1.95
CA TRP A 49 11.62 7.04 -0.98
C TRP A 49 12.88 7.04 -0.10
N ASN A 50 14.05 7.31 -0.67
CA ASN A 50 15.28 7.37 0.11
C ASN A 50 15.28 8.47 1.18
N VAL A 51 14.59 9.59 0.91
CA VAL A 51 14.42 10.69 1.86
C VAL A 51 13.37 10.35 2.92
N CYS A 52 12.28 9.69 2.53
CA CYS A 52 11.15 9.41 3.43
C CYS A 52 11.36 8.19 4.34
N LYS A 53 12.05 7.13 3.88
CA LYS A 53 12.12 5.83 4.57
C LYS A 53 12.68 5.86 6.00
N SER A 54 13.41 6.91 6.37
CA SER A 54 13.98 7.10 7.71
C SER A 54 13.06 7.89 8.65
N LYS A 55 12.01 8.53 8.12
CA LYS A 55 11.05 9.29 8.91
C LYS A 55 10.03 8.33 9.54
N MET A 56 10.04 8.26 10.86
CA MET A 56 9.20 7.37 11.65
C MET A 56 8.07 8.11 12.38
N VAL A 57 7.84 9.39 12.07
CA VAL A 57 6.78 10.22 12.67
C VAL A 57 6.23 11.15 11.59
N CYS A 58 4.89 11.29 11.53
CA CYS A 58 4.24 12.28 10.69
C CYS A 58 4.24 13.63 11.41
N GLU A 59 5.18 14.51 11.06
CA GLU A 59 5.35 15.83 11.69
C GLU A 59 4.06 16.66 11.60
N ALA A 60 3.47 16.95 12.76
CA ALA A 60 2.25 17.73 12.91
C ALA A 60 2.52 19.23 12.98
N ASP A 61 1.45 20.02 12.90
CA ASP A 61 1.53 21.47 13.10
C ASP A 61 1.83 21.80 14.57
N VAL A 62 2.83 22.64 14.78
CA VAL A 62 3.11 23.29 16.06
C VAL A 62 2.23 24.53 16.13
N MET A 63 1.37 24.57 17.14
CA MET A 63 0.55 25.75 17.47
C MET A 63 1.21 26.55 18.59
N ASN A 64 1.11 27.87 18.55
CA ASN A 64 1.48 28.74 19.68
C ASN A 64 0.34 28.80 20.70
N ASP A 65 0.58 29.43 21.85
CA ASP A 65 -0.42 29.59 22.93
C ASP A 65 -1.69 30.36 22.49
N GLU A 66 -1.62 31.10 21.37
CA GLU A 66 -2.74 31.83 20.76
C GLU A 66 -3.50 31.00 19.71
N GLY A 67 -3.15 29.72 19.53
CA GLY A 67 -3.79 28.82 18.57
C GLY A 67 -3.40 29.03 17.10
N GLN A 68 -2.39 29.87 16.83
CA GLN A 68 -1.84 30.07 15.49
C GLN A 68 -0.75 29.03 15.19
N ILE A 69 -0.76 28.50 13.96
CA ILE A 69 0.26 27.56 13.49
C ILE A 69 1.58 28.32 13.31
N VAL A 70 2.58 28.00 14.12
CA VAL A 70 3.91 28.63 14.11
C VAL A 70 4.88 27.92 13.17
N SER A 71 4.77 26.59 13.08
CA SER A 71 5.58 25.79 12.17
C SER A 71 4.90 24.45 11.97
N GLY A 72 4.74 24.02 10.74
CA GLY A 72 3.96 22.83 10.50
C GLY A 72 3.68 22.65 9.03
N ARG A 73 3.42 21.40 8.66
CA ARG A 73 3.10 21.04 7.28
C ARG A 73 1.73 20.39 7.16
N GLY A 74 0.97 20.25 8.24
CA GLY A 74 -0.35 19.61 8.32
C GLY A 74 -0.28 18.09 8.40
N GLY A 75 0.65 17.51 9.16
CA GLY A 75 0.67 16.08 9.48
C GLY A 75 -0.16 15.74 10.73
N CYS A 76 -0.34 14.45 11.02
CA CYS A 76 -1.23 13.99 12.10
C CYS A 76 -0.52 13.51 13.38
N GLY A 77 0.80 13.66 13.49
CA GLY A 77 1.58 13.32 14.69
C GLY A 77 1.82 11.82 14.92
N HIS A 78 1.17 10.95 14.16
CA HIS A 78 1.25 9.49 14.38
C HIS A 78 2.63 8.93 14.02
N THR A 79 3.07 7.94 14.79
CA THR A 79 4.28 7.15 14.51
C THR A 79 4.06 6.25 13.30
N GLN A 80 5.13 6.05 12.54
CA GLN A 80 5.11 5.28 11.31
C GLN A 80 5.78 3.91 11.53
N PRO A 81 5.24 2.85 10.91
CA PRO A 81 5.82 1.52 11.03
C PRO A 81 7.10 1.38 10.21
N THR A 82 8.02 0.56 10.71
CA THR A 82 8.99 -0.09 9.83
C THR A 82 8.29 -1.22 9.07
N VAL A 83 8.16 -1.07 7.75
CA VAL A 83 7.45 -2.06 6.91
C VAL A 83 8.39 -3.16 6.44
N ARG A 84 8.01 -4.42 6.66
CA ARG A 84 8.73 -5.61 6.21
C ARG A 84 7.82 -6.49 5.36
N ARG A 85 8.40 -7.08 4.31
CA ARG A 85 7.71 -8.05 3.45
C ARG A 85 8.00 -9.45 3.94
N ASP A 86 6.95 -10.24 4.07
CA ASP A 86 7.00 -11.66 4.39
C ASP A 86 6.12 -12.43 3.40
N GLY A 87 6.73 -13.04 2.39
CA GLY A 87 6.02 -13.64 1.25
C GLY A 87 5.12 -12.64 0.51
N LEU A 88 3.80 -12.84 0.64
CA LEU A 88 2.74 -12.00 0.08
C LEU A 88 2.11 -11.04 1.10
N LYS A 89 2.55 -11.08 2.36
CA LYS A 89 2.07 -10.24 3.46
C LYS A 89 3.05 -9.09 3.74
N LEU A 90 2.53 -7.98 4.26
CA LEU A 90 3.32 -6.84 4.73
C LEU A 90 3.10 -6.67 6.23
N TRP A 91 4.18 -6.62 6.99
CA TRP A 91 4.16 -6.43 8.44
C TRP A 91 4.67 -5.05 8.79
N GLY A 92 3.97 -4.34 9.66
CA GLY A 92 4.42 -3.09 10.25
C GLY A 92 4.93 -3.33 11.66
N THR A 93 6.04 -2.69 12.02
CA THR A 93 6.55 -2.68 13.39
C THR A 93 6.69 -1.24 13.87
N TRP A 94 5.93 -0.88 14.90
CA TRP A 94 5.99 0.43 15.55
C TRP A 94 6.94 0.35 16.73
N LYS A 95 7.91 1.25 16.76
CA LYS A 95 8.76 1.47 17.93
C LYS A 95 8.16 2.64 18.70
N GLN A 96 7.79 2.43 19.95
CA GLN A 96 7.47 3.56 20.81
C GLN A 96 8.72 4.41 21.05
N ASN A 97 8.52 5.71 21.24
CA ASN A 97 9.61 6.67 21.40
C ASN A 97 10.51 6.28 22.59
N LYS A 98 11.80 6.62 22.51
CA LYS A 98 12.86 6.34 23.49
C LYS A 98 12.65 6.93 24.91
N GLN A 99 11.44 7.40 25.23
CA GLN A 99 11.11 8.08 26.48
C GLN A 99 10.23 7.25 27.42
N PHE A 100 9.72 6.11 26.97
CA PHE A 100 9.01 5.13 27.79
C PHE A 100 9.88 3.89 28.01
N GLU A 101 9.69 3.27 29.16
CA GLU A 101 10.53 2.27 29.82
C GLU A 101 11.15 1.21 28.87
N GLU A 102 12.40 0.81 29.15
CA GLU A 102 13.19 -0.17 28.38
C GLU A 102 12.53 -1.56 28.17
N ASN A 103 11.34 -1.80 28.73
CA ASN A 103 10.65 -3.08 28.73
C ASN A 103 9.46 -3.22 27.78
N GLU A 104 9.03 -2.16 27.07
CA GLU A 104 7.91 -2.31 26.12
C GLU A 104 8.37 -2.88 24.76
N GLN A 105 7.84 -4.07 24.45
CA GLN A 105 8.11 -4.74 23.18
C GLN A 105 7.51 -3.96 22.01
N PRO A 106 8.22 -3.87 20.86
CA PRO A 106 7.71 -3.18 19.69
C PRO A 106 6.43 -3.85 19.18
N GLU A 107 5.40 -3.05 18.91
CA GLU A 107 4.14 -3.54 18.38
C GLU A 107 4.33 -3.97 16.92
N ARG A 108 4.14 -5.27 16.66
CA ARG A 108 4.19 -5.84 15.31
C ARG A 108 2.78 -6.30 14.91
N ARG A 109 2.24 -5.73 13.84
CA ARG A 109 0.95 -6.13 13.26
C ARG A 109 1.01 -6.31 11.75
N LEU A 110 0.08 -7.12 11.24
CA LEU A 110 -0.12 -7.33 9.81
C LEU A 110 -0.78 -6.08 9.21
N LEU A 111 -0.19 -5.53 8.14
CA LEU A 111 -0.81 -4.48 7.35
C LEU A 111 -1.75 -5.11 6.33
N THR A 112 -3.05 -4.96 6.56
CA THR A 112 -4.05 -5.57 5.68
C THR A 112 -4.11 -4.83 4.33
N PRO A 113 -4.45 -5.52 3.23
CA PRO A 113 -4.65 -4.87 1.94
C PRO A 113 -5.71 -3.75 2.01
N SER A 114 -6.77 -3.94 2.81
CA SER A 114 -7.86 -2.97 2.97
C SER A 114 -7.38 -1.68 3.66
N GLU A 115 -6.54 -1.80 4.69
CA GLU A 115 -5.92 -0.65 5.36
C GLU A 115 -5.03 0.14 4.40
N ILE A 116 -4.14 -0.55 3.68
CA ILE A 116 -3.24 0.09 2.71
C ILE A 116 -4.05 0.75 1.58
N LEU A 117 -5.10 0.10 1.10
CA LEU A 117 -5.99 0.65 0.08
C LEU A 117 -6.64 1.95 0.57
N SER A 118 -7.14 1.96 1.80
CA SER A 118 -7.73 3.17 2.41
C SER A 118 -6.71 4.30 2.47
N VAL A 119 -5.51 4.03 2.97
CA VAL A 119 -4.43 5.04 3.03
C VAL A 119 -4.07 5.56 1.63
N PHE A 120 -3.94 4.68 0.64
CA PHE A 120 -3.55 5.08 -0.71
C PHE A 120 -4.59 5.96 -1.40
N ARG A 121 -5.88 5.75 -1.11
CA ARG A 121 -6.96 6.62 -1.58
C ARG A 121 -6.91 8.03 -0.99
N HIS A 122 -6.35 8.19 0.22
CA HIS A 122 -6.17 9.49 0.86
C HIS A 122 -4.92 10.25 0.38
N ILE A 123 -4.06 9.63 -0.43
CA ILE A 123 -2.92 10.32 -1.04
C ILE A 123 -3.46 11.36 -2.03
N SER A 124 -3.08 12.62 -1.84
CA SER A 124 -3.48 13.71 -2.74
C SER A 124 -2.86 13.57 -4.13
N GLU A 125 -3.47 14.22 -5.11
CA GLU A 125 -2.96 14.27 -6.49
C GLU A 125 -1.55 14.89 -6.55
N GLU A 126 -1.32 15.93 -5.75
CA GLU A 126 0.00 16.57 -5.62
C GLU A 126 1.06 15.59 -5.10
N ASP A 127 0.75 14.84 -4.03
CA ASP A 127 1.66 13.85 -3.46
C ASP A 127 1.88 12.67 -4.43
N CYS A 128 0.85 12.28 -5.20
CA CYS A 128 1.00 11.29 -6.27
C CYS A 128 2.02 11.74 -7.30
N LEU A 129 1.93 12.99 -7.78
CA LEU A 129 2.87 13.56 -8.74
C LEU A 129 4.28 13.62 -8.16
N LYS A 130 4.45 14.11 -6.92
CA LYS A 130 5.74 14.17 -6.21
C LYS A 130 6.39 12.79 -6.12
N LEU A 131 5.63 11.76 -5.79
CA LEU A 131 6.08 10.37 -5.75
C LEU A 131 6.46 9.80 -7.12
N GLY A 132 6.01 10.40 -8.23
CA GLY A 132 6.24 9.86 -9.57
C GLY A 132 5.14 8.92 -10.05
N PHE A 133 3.95 9.03 -9.47
CA PHE A 133 2.72 8.46 -10.02
C PHE A 133 2.04 9.48 -10.95
N ASN A 134 1.01 9.01 -11.65
CA ASN A 134 0.18 9.82 -12.51
C ASN A 134 -1.28 9.59 -12.11
N GLU A 135 -2.03 10.68 -11.98
CA GLU A 135 -3.42 10.67 -11.52
C GLU A 135 -4.36 9.93 -12.47
N ASP A 136 -4.20 10.13 -13.77
CA ASP A 136 -5.12 9.58 -14.78
C ASP A 136 -4.81 8.12 -15.13
N TYR A 137 -3.54 7.71 -15.05
CA TYR A 137 -3.07 6.45 -15.62
C TYR A 137 -2.43 5.49 -14.62
N ALA A 138 -1.99 5.97 -13.45
CA ALA A 138 -1.17 5.17 -12.56
C ALA A 138 -1.30 5.59 -11.10
N ARG A 139 -2.53 5.66 -10.56
CA ARG A 139 -2.72 5.95 -9.14
C ARG A 139 -2.19 4.82 -8.25
N PRO A 140 -1.65 5.14 -7.06
CA PRO A 140 -1.03 4.14 -6.18
C PRO A 140 -1.99 3.05 -5.71
N GLU A 141 -3.26 3.39 -5.47
CA GLU A 141 -4.29 2.44 -5.02
C GLU A 141 -4.59 1.35 -6.05
N TRP A 142 -4.33 1.57 -7.35
CA TRP A 142 -4.56 0.57 -8.41
C TRP A 142 -3.55 -0.59 -8.36
N MET A 143 -2.49 -0.47 -7.56
CA MET A 143 -1.61 -1.60 -7.26
C MET A 143 -2.30 -2.67 -6.38
N LEU A 144 -3.45 -2.35 -5.78
CA LEU A 144 -4.29 -3.27 -5.04
C LEU A 144 -5.51 -3.67 -5.90
N ILE A 145 -5.55 -4.94 -6.31
CA ILE A 145 -6.62 -5.48 -7.14
C ILE A 145 -7.89 -5.63 -6.29
N THR A 146 -8.94 -4.89 -6.65
CA THR A 146 -10.31 -5.07 -6.14
C THR A 146 -11.22 -5.73 -7.17
N VAL A 147 -10.96 -5.48 -8.46
CA VAL A 147 -11.64 -6.09 -9.60
C VAL A 147 -10.59 -6.78 -10.45
N LEU A 148 -10.65 -8.11 -10.53
CA LEU A 148 -9.74 -8.90 -11.35
C LEU A 148 -10.31 -9.04 -12.77
N PRO A 149 -9.63 -8.53 -13.81
CA PRO A 149 -10.10 -8.70 -15.18
C PRO A 149 -10.02 -10.16 -15.61
N VAL A 150 -11.09 -10.66 -16.24
CA VAL A 150 -11.16 -12.02 -16.77
C VAL A 150 -10.85 -11.98 -18.27
N PRO A 151 -9.77 -12.62 -18.74
CA PRO A 151 -9.41 -12.62 -20.15
C PRO A 151 -10.44 -13.38 -21.01
N PRO A 152 -10.66 -12.96 -22.27
CA PRO A 152 -11.60 -13.62 -23.18
C PRO A 152 -11.04 -14.95 -23.69
N PRO A 153 -11.88 -15.86 -24.24
CA PRO A 153 -11.47 -17.18 -24.72
C PRO A 153 -10.24 -17.21 -25.66
N PRO A 154 -10.02 -16.25 -26.58
CA PRO A 154 -8.82 -16.25 -27.42
C PRO A 154 -7.49 -16.18 -26.65
N VAL A 155 -7.50 -15.64 -25.43
CA VAL A 155 -6.33 -15.55 -24.54
C VAL A 155 -6.21 -16.77 -23.63
N ARG A 156 -7.28 -17.56 -23.49
CA ARG A 156 -7.35 -18.80 -22.69
C ARG A 156 -8.01 -19.92 -23.52
N PRO A 157 -7.37 -20.36 -24.62
CA PRO A 157 -7.98 -21.22 -25.62
C PRO A 157 -8.26 -22.62 -25.08
N SER A 158 -9.38 -23.23 -25.46
CA SER A 158 -9.64 -24.64 -25.17
C SER A 158 -9.27 -25.53 -26.35
N ILE A 159 -8.82 -26.74 -26.05
CA ILE A 159 -8.46 -27.78 -27.02
C ILE A 159 -9.51 -28.88 -26.93
N ALA A 160 -10.29 -29.08 -27.99
CA ALA A 160 -11.17 -30.23 -28.11
C ALA A 160 -10.43 -31.38 -28.81
N PHE A 161 -10.34 -32.54 -28.16
CA PHE A 161 -9.74 -33.74 -28.75
C PHE A 161 -10.78 -34.56 -29.54
N ASN A 162 -12.04 -34.53 -29.10
CA ASN A 162 -13.24 -35.07 -29.75
C ASN A 162 -14.47 -34.34 -29.17
N ASP A 163 -15.69 -34.70 -29.61
CA ASP A 163 -16.93 -34.03 -29.14
C ASP A 163 -17.20 -34.16 -27.63
N THR A 164 -16.58 -35.15 -26.95
CA THR A 164 -16.80 -35.46 -25.53
C THR A 164 -15.67 -35.06 -24.60
N ALA A 165 -14.45 -34.86 -25.09
CA ALA A 165 -13.27 -34.53 -24.30
C ALA A 165 -12.70 -33.16 -24.70
N ARG A 166 -12.75 -32.22 -23.75
CA ARG A 166 -12.19 -30.87 -23.86
C ARG A 166 -11.12 -30.69 -22.80
N GLY A 167 -9.95 -30.23 -23.22
CA GLY A 167 -8.90 -29.68 -22.36
C GLY A 167 -9.02 -28.16 -22.34
N GLU A 168 -9.25 -27.58 -21.17
CA GLU A 168 -9.26 -26.13 -20.99
C GLU A 168 -7.83 -25.61 -20.73
N ASP A 169 -7.59 -24.33 -21.00
CA ASP A 169 -6.32 -23.67 -20.68
C ASP A 169 -6.08 -23.59 -19.16
N ASP A 170 -4.80 -23.61 -18.75
CA ASP A 170 -4.38 -23.49 -17.34
C ASP A 170 -4.90 -22.21 -16.67
N LEU A 171 -5.02 -21.10 -17.41
CA LEU A 171 -5.60 -19.86 -16.90
C LEU A 171 -7.06 -20.06 -16.50
N THR A 172 -7.83 -20.82 -17.29
CA THR A 172 -9.23 -21.13 -16.96
C THR A 172 -9.32 -21.92 -15.66
N PHE A 173 -8.44 -22.90 -15.46
CA PHE A 173 -8.39 -23.66 -14.20
C PHE A 173 -8.01 -22.79 -13.01
N LYS A 174 -7.00 -21.91 -13.14
CA LYS A 174 -6.61 -21.02 -12.04
C LYS A 174 -7.66 -19.94 -11.72
N LEU A 175 -8.38 -19.44 -12.72
CA LEU A 175 -9.51 -18.54 -12.50
C LEU A 175 -10.63 -19.24 -11.73
N ALA A 176 -10.91 -20.51 -12.04
CA ALA A 176 -11.88 -21.30 -11.29
C ALA A 176 -11.45 -21.51 -9.83
N ASP A 177 -10.16 -21.80 -9.58
CA ASP A 177 -9.61 -21.89 -8.22
C ASP A 177 -9.77 -20.58 -7.44
N ILE A 178 -9.47 -19.44 -8.07
CA ILE A 178 -9.62 -18.10 -7.48
C ILE A 178 -11.09 -17.84 -7.09
N ILE A 179 -12.04 -18.14 -7.98
CA ILE A 179 -13.46 -17.92 -7.73
C ILE A 179 -13.95 -18.79 -6.57
N LYS A 180 -13.56 -20.07 -6.53
CA LYS A 180 -13.92 -20.99 -5.42
C LYS A 180 -13.42 -20.46 -4.08
N ALA A 181 -12.16 -20.02 -4.02
CA ALA A 181 -11.59 -19.44 -2.81
C ALA A 181 -12.33 -18.16 -2.39
N ASN A 182 -12.66 -17.28 -3.34
CA ASN A 182 -13.38 -16.04 -3.08
C ASN A 182 -14.79 -16.29 -2.52
N ILE A 183 -15.54 -17.23 -3.10
CA ILE A 183 -16.88 -17.62 -2.60
C ILE A 183 -16.77 -18.20 -1.19
N ASN A 184 -15.75 -19.02 -0.91
CA ASN A 184 -15.56 -19.59 0.41
C ASN A 184 -15.30 -18.52 1.47
N VAL A 185 -14.43 -17.54 1.18
CA VAL A 185 -14.17 -16.40 2.07
C VAL A 185 -15.46 -15.61 2.31
N GLN A 186 -16.21 -15.29 1.25
CA GLN A 186 -17.48 -14.56 1.36
C GLN A 186 -18.51 -15.32 2.23
N ARG A 187 -18.61 -16.64 2.10
CA ARG A 187 -19.47 -17.46 2.95
C ARG A 187 -19.04 -17.38 4.41
N LEU A 188 -17.74 -17.54 4.70
CA LEU A 188 -17.23 -17.48 6.08
C LEU A 188 -17.49 -16.11 6.73
N GLU A 189 -17.39 -15.03 5.97
CA GLU A 189 -17.74 -13.67 6.43
C GLU A 189 -19.24 -13.55 6.74
N MET A 190 -20.12 -14.06 5.87
CA MET A 190 -21.58 -14.04 6.07
C MET A 190 -22.02 -14.88 7.27
N ASP A 191 -21.37 -16.01 7.50
CA ASP A 191 -21.66 -16.92 8.62
C ASP A 191 -21.13 -16.40 9.96
N GLY A 192 -20.40 -15.26 9.97
CA GLY A 192 -19.83 -14.67 11.18
C GLY A 192 -18.65 -15.46 11.75
N SER A 193 -17.90 -16.15 10.89
CA SER A 193 -16.75 -16.95 11.31
C SER A 193 -15.67 -16.09 11.98
N PRO A 194 -14.87 -16.64 12.92
CA PRO A 194 -13.80 -15.90 13.57
C PRO A 194 -12.79 -15.31 12.58
N GLN A 195 -12.31 -14.08 12.83
CA GLN A 195 -11.39 -13.38 11.91
C GLN A 195 -10.11 -14.16 11.58
N HIS A 196 -9.57 -14.94 12.52
CA HIS A 196 -8.37 -15.75 12.30
C HIS A 196 -8.61 -16.95 11.36
N VAL A 197 -9.86 -17.33 11.12
CA VAL A 197 -10.26 -18.37 10.15
C VAL A 197 -10.41 -17.77 8.75
N ILE A 198 -10.76 -16.48 8.67
CA ILE A 198 -10.97 -15.75 7.42
C ILE A 198 -9.64 -15.22 6.83
N SER A 199 -8.64 -14.89 7.65
CA SER A 199 -7.41 -14.13 7.26
C SER A 199 -6.10 -14.92 7.12
#